data_AF-A0A178VZT9-F1
#
_entry.id   AF-A0A178VZT9-F1
#
_cell.length_a   1.000
_cell.length_b   1.000
_cell.length_c   1.000
_cell.angle_alpha   90.00
_cell.angle_beta   90.00
_cell.angle_gamma   90.00
#
_symmetry.space_group_name_H-M   'P 1'
#
loop_
_entity.id
_entity.type
_entity.pdbx_description
1 polymer ?
#
loop_
_entity_poly.entity_id
_entity_poly.type
_entity_poly.pdbx_seq_one_letter_code
_entity_poly.pdbx_strand_id
1 'polypeptide(L)'
;MYHLPTSCLVIFFLLSLFHPLPCDSSNQGLGWCETLFQCGNITAGFPFSGGNRHKECGHPSLELHCNKNNITSLFISNQKYSVLHLDQTSNTLTLTKQDLLGSFCSSVFTNTTLPPETFELSPSYKSVTIFNQCSSLLPNLSSYTCPEIGPISVSESPEKNPESCRSSFTVKVPTSFDTKEKELNVTNLESVLRKGFEVKLVINENTCQECLSTLGRCHVFNENLTPGVKCRPPSDSEGSCGYNQTSSTFLCYCKDPYSLSCSSGSKISFIGSFTDTLFSFMISVSQFLCSFSANCFSFFFAPFYRYRI
;
A
#
# COMPACT_ATOMS: atom_id res chain seq x y z
N MET A 1 56.65 27.81 1.31
CA MET A 1 55.21 28.15 1.32
C MET A 1 54.80 28.32 -0.13
N TYR A 2 54.11 27.33 -0.70
CA TYR A 2 53.65 27.38 -2.09
C TYR A 2 52.29 28.10 -2.11
N HIS A 3 52.25 29.31 -2.69
CA HIS A 3 51.00 30.01 -2.93
C HIS A 3 50.34 29.39 -4.16
N LEU A 4 49.21 28.71 -3.94
CA LEU A 4 48.35 28.24 -5.02
C LEU A 4 47.75 29.49 -5.71
N PRO A 5 47.91 29.66 -7.03
CA PRO A 5 47.43 30.85 -7.72
C PRO A 5 45.91 30.92 -7.60
N THR A 6 45.42 32.03 -7.04
CA THR A 6 44.00 32.34 -6.81
C THR A 6 43.12 32.13 -8.06
N SER A 7 43.70 32.26 -9.25
CA SER A 7 43.04 32.00 -10.54
C SER A 7 42.59 30.54 -10.70
N CYS A 8 43.37 29.55 -10.25
CA CYS A 8 43.00 28.13 -10.36
C CYS A 8 41.85 27.77 -9.42
N LEU A 9 41.78 28.40 -8.24
CA LEU A 9 40.68 28.20 -7.29
C LEU A 9 39.35 28.75 -7.84
N VAL A 10 39.38 29.92 -8.49
CA VAL A 10 38.19 30.52 -9.11
C VAL A 10 37.64 29.65 -10.25
N ILE A 11 38.52 29.07 -11.07
CA ILE A 11 38.10 28.16 -12.17
C ILE A 11 37.49 26.87 -11.61
N PHE A 12 38.05 26.30 -10.53
CA PHE A 12 37.48 25.13 -9.86
C PHE A 12 36.09 25.42 -9.27
N PHE A 13 35.92 26.59 -8.63
CA PHE A 13 34.64 27.05 -8.12
C PHE A 13 33.60 27.24 -9.24
N LEU A 14 33.99 27.85 -10.36
CA LEU A 14 33.10 28.03 -11.51
C LEU A 14 32.72 26.69 -12.14
N LEU A 15 33.66 25.74 -12.30
CA LEU A 15 33.36 24.40 -12.80
C LEU A 15 32.43 23.62 -11.86
N SER A 16 32.53 23.80 -10.54
CA SER A 16 31.58 23.21 -9.58
C SER A 16 30.18 23.83 -9.62
N LEU A 17 30.05 25.07 -10.11
CA LEU A 17 28.75 25.73 -10.32
C LEU A 17 28.05 25.27 -11.61
N PHE A 18 28.80 24.77 -12.60
CA PHE A 18 28.27 24.33 -13.90
C PHE A 18 28.07 22.81 -14.02
N HIS A 19 28.56 22.01 -13.09
CA HIS A 19 28.20 20.60 -12.98
C HIS A 19 27.17 20.47 -11.87
N PRO A 20 25.86 20.30 -12.17
CA PRO A 20 24.97 19.76 -11.17
C PRO A 20 25.57 18.41 -10.76
N LEU A 21 26.05 18.32 -9.52
CA LEU A 21 26.43 17.06 -8.91
C LEU A 21 25.25 16.11 -9.16
N PRO A 22 25.43 14.98 -9.87
CA PRO A 22 24.39 13.98 -9.92
C PRO A 22 24.13 13.61 -8.46
N CYS A 23 22.88 13.74 -8.03
CA CYS A 23 22.45 13.26 -6.71
C CYS A 23 22.77 11.77 -6.65
N ASP A 24 23.93 11.42 -6.10
CA ASP A 24 24.23 10.08 -5.67
C ASP A 24 23.58 9.90 -4.31
N SER A 25 22.42 9.24 -4.31
CA SER A 25 21.94 8.54 -3.14
C SER A 25 21.72 7.09 -3.52
N SER A 26 22.81 6.34 -3.55
CA SER A 26 22.82 4.88 -3.41
C SER A 26 22.24 4.47 -2.05
N ASN A 27 20.92 4.48 -1.97
CA ASN A 27 20.17 3.47 -1.25
C ASN A 27 19.04 3.09 -2.19
N GLN A 28 19.16 1.94 -2.87
CA GLN A 28 18.01 1.26 -3.46
C GLN A 28 17.10 0.85 -2.30
N GLY A 29 16.37 1.82 -1.74
CA GLY A 29 15.30 1.57 -0.81
C GLY A 29 14.23 0.81 -1.57
N LEU A 30 13.70 -0.25 -0.95
CA LEU A 30 12.47 -0.88 -1.43
C LEU A 30 11.45 0.23 -1.69
N GLY A 31 10.78 0.20 -2.85
CA GLY A 31 9.74 1.18 -3.15
C GLY A 31 8.70 1.22 -2.03
N TRP A 32 8.16 2.39 -1.70
CA TRP A 32 7.41 2.57 -0.44
C TRP A 32 6.25 1.59 -0.22
N CYS A 33 5.60 1.17 -1.31
CA CYS A 33 4.49 0.23 -1.27
C CYS A 33 4.83 -1.14 -1.90
N GLU A 34 6.11 -1.49 -1.98
CA GLU A 34 6.58 -2.81 -2.41
C GLU A 34 6.54 -3.84 -1.27
N THR A 35 6.70 -3.40 -0.03
CA THR A 35 6.65 -4.28 1.14
C THR A 35 5.26 -4.90 1.29
N LEU A 36 5.18 -6.23 1.26
CA LEU A 36 3.94 -6.97 1.49
C LEU A 36 3.65 -7.10 3.00
N PHE A 37 2.38 -7.13 3.36
CA PHE A 37 1.95 -7.61 4.68
C PHE A 37 2.26 -9.12 4.75
N GLN A 38 2.78 -9.58 5.89
CA GLN A 38 3.03 -10.99 6.15
C GLN A 38 2.66 -11.34 7.59
N CYS A 39 1.79 -12.33 7.77
CA CYS A 39 1.41 -12.86 9.07
C CYS A 39 0.86 -14.28 8.95
N GLY A 40 1.59 -15.25 9.51
CA GLY A 40 1.27 -16.67 9.33
C GLY A 40 1.26 -17.04 7.85
N ASN A 41 0.15 -17.60 7.38
CA ASN A 41 0.00 -18.02 5.98
C ASN A 41 -0.59 -16.91 5.07
N ILE A 42 -0.85 -15.72 5.61
CA ILE A 42 -1.41 -14.61 4.84
C ILE A 42 -0.27 -13.68 4.42
N THR A 43 -0.12 -13.53 3.10
CA THR A 43 0.70 -12.49 2.48
C THR A 43 -0.20 -11.63 1.62
N ALA A 44 -0.15 -10.30 1.80
CA ALA A 44 -1.08 -9.39 1.11
C ALA A 44 -0.37 -8.13 0.60
N GLY A 45 -0.71 -7.75 -0.64
CA GLY A 45 -0.32 -6.47 -1.24
C GLY A 45 -1.44 -5.45 -1.16
N PHE A 46 -1.38 -4.42 -2.00
CA PHE A 46 -2.56 -3.57 -2.24
C PHE A 46 -3.75 -4.44 -2.66
N PRO A 47 -4.98 -4.20 -2.19
CA PRO A 47 -5.45 -3.02 -1.46
C PRO A 47 -5.30 -3.09 0.06
N PHE A 48 -4.59 -4.08 0.60
CA PHE A 48 -4.38 -4.23 2.03
C PHE A 48 -3.18 -3.39 2.53
N SER A 49 -3.27 -2.98 3.79
CA SER A 49 -2.17 -2.37 4.54
C SER A 49 -1.97 -3.09 5.87
N GLY A 50 -0.94 -2.73 6.63
CA GLY A 50 -0.70 -3.26 7.97
C GLY A 50 0.67 -3.91 8.16
N GLY A 51 0.98 -4.29 9.40
CA GLY A 51 2.31 -4.80 9.75
C GLY A 51 3.40 -3.78 9.41
N ASN A 52 4.38 -4.19 8.60
CA ASN A 52 5.45 -3.30 8.12
C ASN A 52 5.06 -2.49 6.86
N ARG A 53 3.88 -2.74 6.28
CA ARG A 53 3.37 -2.03 5.09
C ARG A 53 2.67 -0.75 5.53
N HIS A 54 3.07 0.39 4.95
CA HIS A 54 2.56 1.71 5.29
C HIS A 54 1.03 1.83 5.09
N LYS A 55 0.35 2.63 5.90
CA LYS A 55 -1.13 2.71 5.89
C LYS A 55 -1.70 3.24 4.57
N GLU A 56 -0.97 4.14 3.93
CA GLU A 56 -1.25 4.78 2.65
C GLU A 56 -1.02 3.83 1.48
N CYS A 57 -0.43 2.65 1.71
CA CYS A 57 -0.26 1.60 0.70
C CYS A 57 -1.45 0.65 0.58
N GLY A 58 -2.56 0.96 1.27
CA GLY A 58 -3.80 0.18 1.24
C GLY A 58 -5.03 1.01 1.60
N HIS A 59 -6.20 0.45 1.37
CA HIS A 59 -7.48 1.07 1.67
C HIS A 59 -7.72 1.11 3.19
N PRO A 60 -8.22 2.23 3.77
CA PRO A 60 -8.42 2.34 5.23
C PRO A 60 -9.29 1.24 5.82
N SER A 61 -10.32 0.80 5.09
CA SER A 61 -11.22 -0.29 5.52
C SER A 61 -10.59 -1.70 5.43
N LEU A 62 -9.35 -1.82 4.95
CA LEU A 62 -8.63 -3.08 4.73
C LEU A 62 -7.27 -3.13 5.46
N GLU A 63 -7.14 -2.43 6.58
CA GLU A 63 -5.99 -2.55 7.47
C GLU A 63 -5.98 -3.94 8.14
N LEU A 64 -4.94 -4.73 7.85
CA LEU A 64 -4.71 -6.05 8.43
C LEU A 64 -3.89 -5.94 9.71
N HIS A 65 -4.24 -6.76 10.70
CA HIS A 65 -3.57 -6.85 11.99
C HIS A 65 -3.06 -8.27 12.22
N CYS A 66 -1.81 -8.38 12.68
CA CYS A 66 -1.20 -9.64 13.09
C CYS A 66 -1.11 -9.72 14.61
N ASN A 67 -1.58 -10.81 15.21
CA ASN A 67 -1.38 -11.05 16.63
C ASN A 67 -0.10 -11.87 16.91
N LYS A 68 0.25 -12.03 18.19
CA LYS A 68 1.44 -12.79 18.63
C LYS A 68 1.43 -14.27 18.25
N ASN A 69 0.26 -14.81 17.90
CA ASN A 69 0.08 -16.21 17.49
C ASN A 69 0.05 -16.35 15.95
N ASN A 70 0.50 -15.33 15.21
CA ASN A 70 0.51 -15.28 13.75
C ASN A 70 -0.89 -15.44 13.12
N ILE A 71 -1.94 -14.97 13.82
CA ILE A 71 -3.30 -14.93 13.31
C ILE A 71 -3.55 -13.54 12.71
N THR A 72 -3.92 -13.53 11.43
CA THR A 72 -4.33 -12.33 10.70
C THR A 72 -5.78 -11.99 11.01
N SER A 73 -6.06 -10.71 11.21
CA SER A 73 -7.41 -10.20 11.46
C SER A 73 -7.61 -8.82 10.85
N LEU A 74 -8.86 -8.43 10.64
CA LEU A 74 -9.25 -7.09 10.22
C LEU A 74 -10.55 -6.67 10.89
N PHE A 75 -10.84 -5.37 10.91
CA PHE A 75 -12.06 -4.83 11.49
C PHE A 75 -13.07 -4.46 10.40
N ILE A 76 -14.29 -4.99 10.51
CA ILE A 76 -15.44 -4.61 9.66
C ILE A 76 -16.55 -4.11 10.58
N SER A 77 -17.02 -2.88 10.37
CA SER A 77 -18.11 -2.30 11.17
C SER A 77 -17.84 -2.41 12.69
N ASN A 78 -16.61 -2.13 13.10
CA ASN A 78 -16.08 -2.24 14.48
C ASN A 78 -16.07 -3.65 15.08
N GLN A 79 -16.25 -4.70 14.27
CA GLN A 79 -16.09 -6.08 14.71
C GLN A 79 -14.86 -6.73 14.14
N LYS A 80 -14.23 -7.57 14.96
CA LYS A 80 -13.00 -8.25 14.61
C LYS A 80 -13.28 -9.56 13.88
N TYR A 81 -12.72 -9.68 12.68
CA TYR A 81 -12.77 -10.89 11.87
C TYR A 81 -11.37 -11.48 11.74
N SER A 82 -11.25 -12.78 11.92
CA SER A 82 -10.05 -13.52 11.54
C SER A 82 -10.07 -13.78 10.04
N VAL A 83 -8.94 -13.52 9.38
CA VAL A 83 -8.75 -13.83 7.95
C VAL A 83 -8.20 -15.24 7.85
N LEU A 84 -9.04 -16.17 7.39
CA LEU A 84 -8.69 -17.59 7.25
C LEU A 84 -7.98 -17.87 5.93
N HIS A 85 -8.41 -17.18 4.87
CA HIS A 85 -7.84 -17.29 3.54
C HIS A 85 -7.94 -15.96 2.81
N LEU A 86 -6.94 -15.67 1.99
CA LEU A 86 -6.88 -14.53 1.08
C LEU A 86 -6.41 -15.06 -0.28
N ASP A 87 -7.22 -14.85 -1.31
CA ASP A 87 -6.78 -14.99 -2.70
C ASP A 87 -6.69 -13.60 -3.32
N GLN A 88 -5.45 -13.16 -3.52
CA GLN A 88 -5.10 -11.86 -4.08
C GLN A 88 -5.52 -11.75 -5.56
N THR A 89 -5.61 -12.85 -6.31
CA THR A 89 -5.93 -12.83 -7.74
C THR A 89 -7.41 -12.56 -7.97
N SER A 90 -8.26 -13.21 -7.17
CA SER A 90 -9.72 -13.03 -7.22
C SER A 90 -10.21 -11.91 -6.28
N ASN A 91 -9.31 -11.34 -5.47
CA ASN A 91 -9.61 -10.38 -4.40
C ASN A 91 -10.69 -10.91 -3.44
N THR A 92 -10.57 -12.17 -3.04
CA THR A 92 -11.52 -12.82 -2.13
C THR A 92 -10.89 -13.09 -0.77
N LEU A 93 -11.73 -12.99 0.26
CA LEU A 93 -11.38 -13.24 1.65
C LEU A 93 -12.33 -14.26 2.24
N THR A 94 -11.79 -15.28 2.90
CA THR A 94 -12.58 -16.11 3.82
C THR A 94 -12.43 -15.56 5.24
N LEU A 95 -13.55 -15.12 5.80
CA LEU A 95 -13.61 -14.44 7.09
C LEU A 95 -14.41 -15.27 8.09
N THR A 96 -13.94 -15.29 9.34
CA THR A 96 -14.74 -15.78 10.47
C THR A 96 -14.76 -14.75 11.58
N LYS A 97 -15.92 -14.52 12.18
CA LYS A 97 -16.07 -13.57 13.28
C LYS A 97 -15.46 -14.19 14.53
N GLN A 98 -14.57 -13.46 15.21
CA GLN A 98 -13.79 -14.03 16.30
C GLN A 98 -14.67 -14.53 17.46
N ASP A 99 -15.80 -13.87 17.71
CA ASP A 99 -16.78 -14.24 18.75
C ASP A 99 -17.51 -15.57 18.45
N LEU A 100 -17.43 -16.08 17.21
CA LEU A 100 -18.08 -17.31 16.74
C LEU A 100 -17.17 -18.54 16.77
N LEU A 101 -15.94 -18.41 17.26
CA LEU A 101 -14.99 -19.53 17.33
C LEU A 101 -15.23 -20.45 18.53
N GLY A 102 -15.94 -19.98 19.55
CA GLY A 102 -16.25 -20.72 20.78
C GLY A 102 -17.41 -21.72 20.63
N SER A 103 -18.03 -22.07 21.75
CA SER A 103 -19.35 -22.71 21.70
C SER A 103 -20.42 -21.65 21.46
N PHE A 104 -21.32 -21.95 20.53
CA PHE A 104 -22.39 -21.06 20.12
C PHE A 104 -23.26 -20.62 21.31
N CYS A 105 -23.60 -21.55 22.21
CA CYS A 105 -24.45 -21.29 23.37
C CYS A 105 -23.77 -20.45 24.47
N SER A 106 -22.49 -20.09 24.32
CA SER A 106 -21.76 -19.23 25.27
C SER A 106 -21.26 -17.93 24.62
N SER A 107 -21.50 -17.75 23.32
CA SER A 107 -21.05 -16.57 22.58
C SER A 107 -21.98 -15.38 22.76
N VAL A 108 -21.41 -14.18 22.78
CA VAL A 108 -22.16 -12.91 22.74
C VAL A 108 -22.19 -12.45 21.30
N PHE A 109 -23.40 -12.17 20.80
CA PHE A 109 -23.59 -11.83 19.40
C PHE A 109 -23.98 -10.38 19.22
N THR A 110 -23.31 -9.73 18.27
CA THR A 110 -23.65 -8.38 17.81
C THR A 110 -24.05 -8.44 16.35
N ASN A 111 -25.12 -7.73 16.00
CA ASN A 111 -25.50 -7.57 14.60
C ASN A 111 -24.48 -6.71 13.87
N THR A 112 -24.04 -7.20 12.72
CA THR A 112 -23.12 -6.48 11.85
C THR A 112 -23.50 -6.66 10.41
N THR A 113 -23.54 -5.52 9.71
CA THR A 113 -23.73 -5.46 8.28
C THR A 113 -22.35 -5.38 7.62
N LEU A 114 -22.17 -6.16 6.55
CA LEU A 114 -21.02 -6.02 5.66
C LEU A 114 -21.25 -4.78 4.79
N PRO A 115 -20.35 -3.76 4.81
CA PRO A 115 -20.47 -2.60 3.95
C PRO A 115 -20.43 -3.01 2.47
N PRO A 116 -21.53 -2.84 1.71
CA PRO A 116 -21.62 -3.34 0.32
C PRO A 116 -20.69 -2.59 -0.63
N GLU A 117 -20.24 -1.40 -0.26
CA GLU A 117 -19.29 -0.59 -1.02
C GLU A 117 -17.87 -1.19 -1.01
N THR A 118 -17.55 -2.08 -0.07
CA THR A 118 -16.22 -2.69 0.07
C THR A 118 -16.26 -4.22 -0.03
N PHE A 119 -17.36 -4.84 0.42
CA PHE A 119 -17.48 -6.29 0.50
C PHE A 119 -18.77 -6.79 -0.16
N GLU A 120 -18.61 -7.69 -1.11
CA GLU A 120 -19.71 -8.45 -1.72
C GLU A 120 -19.71 -9.87 -1.15
N LEU A 121 -20.84 -10.34 -0.63
CA LEU A 121 -20.96 -11.72 -0.14
C LEU A 121 -20.95 -12.69 -1.33
N SER A 122 -20.12 -13.72 -1.26
CA SER A 122 -20.06 -14.77 -2.29
C SER A 122 -21.43 -15.47 -2.43
N PRO A 123 -21.90 -15.75 -3.66
CA PRO A 123 -23.23 -16.33 -3.91
C PRO A 123 -23.39 -17.75 -3.36
N SER A 124 -22.28 -18.41 -3.01
CA SER A 124 -22.28 -19.69 -2.29
C SER A 124 -22.72 -19.58 -0.83
N TYR A 125 -22.91 -18.36 -0.32
CA TYR A 125 -23.33 -18.08 1.04
C TYR A 125 -24.65 -17.30 1.07
N LYS A 126 -25.44 -17.54 2.12
CA LYS A 126 -26.68 -16.84 2.44
C LYS A 126 -26.63 -16.29 3.85
N SER A 127 -27.52 -15.34 4.14
CA SER A 127 -27.70 -14.80 5.48
C SER A 127 -28.85 -15.51 6.17
N VAL A 128 -28.65 -15.94 7.40
CA VAL A 128 -29.71 -16.50 8.25
C VAL A 128 -29.79 -15.71 9.55
N THR A 129 -31.00 -15.54 10.05
CA THR A 129 -31.27 -14.87 11.32
C THR A 129 -31.44 -15.91 12.41
N ILE A 130 -30.74 -15.72 13.51
CA ILE A 130 -30.84 -16.53 14.71
C ILE A 130 -31.60 -15.72 15.75
N PHE A 131 -32.73 -16.25 16.20
CA PHE A 131 -33.50 -15.73 17.32
C PHE A 131 -33.03 -16.41 18.61
N ASN A 132 -32.85 -15.63 19.67
CA ASN A 132 -32.49 -16.14 20.98
C ASN A 132 -33.28 -15.42 22.09
N GLN A 133 -33.13 -15.90 23.33
CA GLN A 133 -33.90 -15.41 24.47
C GLN A 133 -35.42 -15.49 24.19
N CYS A 134 -35.83 -16.60 23.60
CA CYS A 134 -37.23 -16.87 23.27
C CYS A 134 -37.96 -17.47 24.48
N SER A 135 -39.23 -17.10 24.67
CA SER A 135 -40.06 -17.64 25.75
C SER A 135 -40.51 -19.09 25.50
N SER A 136 -40.52 -19.51 24.24
CA SER A 136 -40.86 -20.87 23.80
C SER A 136 -40.18 -21.20 22.46
N LEU A 137 -40.16 -22.48 22.10
CA LEU A 137 -39.75 -22.92 20.77
C LEU A 137 -40.72 -22.39 19.70
N LEU A 138 -40.19 -22.04 18.53
CA LEU A 138 -40.97 -21.59 17.38
C LEU A 138 -41.31 -22.81 16.50
N PRO A 139 -42.60 -23.24 16.42
CA PRO A 139 -42.96 -24.55 15.86
C PRO A 139 -42.57 -24.77 14.40
N ASN A 140 -42.45 -23.69 13.63
CA ASN A 140 -42.19 -23.70 12.19
C ASN A 140 -40.73 -23.42 11.82
N LEU A 141 -39.85 -23.27 12.82
CA LEU A 141 -38.43 -22.97 12.60
C LEU A 141 -37.55 -24.10 13.13
N SER A 142 -36.38 -24.26 12.49
CA SER A 142 -35.32 -25.10 13.01
C SER A 142 -34.85 -24.56 14.36
N SER A 143 -34.89 -25.38 15.40
CA SER A 143 -34.68 -24.93 16.77
C SER A 143 -33.83 -25.89 17.61
N TYR A 144 -33.18 -25.33 18.62
CA TYR A 144 -32.37 -26.04 19.61
C TYR A 144 -32.49 -25.34 20.96
N THR A 145 -32.27 -26.05 22.07
CA THR A 145 -32.28 -25.44 23.42
C THR A 145 -30.88 -25.41 23.99
N CYS A 146 -30.31 -24.20 24.08
CA CYS A 146 -29.04 -23.99 24.77
C CYS A 146 -29.21 -24.16 26.29
N PRO A 147 -28.25 -24.77 27.00
CA PRO A 147 -28.38 -25.04 28.44
C PRO A 147 -28.63 -23.80 29.32
N GLU A 148 -28.00 -22.67 29.01
CA GLU A 148 -28.12 -21.42 29.82
C GLU A 148 -28.94 -20.32 29.14
N ILE A 149 -28.92 -20.27 27.80
CA ILE A 149 -29.62 -19.23 27.01
C ILE A 149 -31.10 -19.61 26.77
N GLY A 150 -31.42 -20.90 26.80
CA GLY A 150 -32.74 -21.41 26.43
C GLY A 150 -32.91 -21.60 24.91
N PRO A 151 -34.15 -21.57 24.40
CA PRO A 151 -34.44 -21.91 23.02
C PRO A 151 -33.87 -20.88 22.04
N ILE A 152 -33.24 -21.41 20.99
CA ILE A 152 -32.77 -20.67 19.82
C ILE A 152 -33.47 -21.19 18.57
N SER A 153 -33.65 -20.33 17.56
CA SER A 153 -34.26 -20.72 16.29
C SER A 153 -33.59 -20.01 15.12
N VAL A 154 -33.48 -20.70 13.98
CA VAL A 154 -32.87 -20.17 12.76
C VAL A 154 -33.95 -19.94 11.71
N SER A 155 -33.88 -18.81 11.02
CA SER A 155 -34.77 -18.45 9.92
C SER A 155 -34.00 -17.80 8.77
N GLU A 156 -34.35 -18.18 7.55
CA GLU A 156 -33.91 -17.46 6.34
C GLU A 156 -34.74 -16.20 6.10
N SER A 157 -35.98 -16.18 6.58
CA SER A 157 -36.88 -15.03 6.46
C SER A 157 -36.72 -14.11 7.66
N PRO A 158 -36.30 -12.85 7.48
CA PRO A 158 -36.26 -11.85 8.54
C PRO A 158 -37.67 -11.27 8.77
N GLU A 159 -38.69 -12.13 8.86
CA GLU A 159 -39.99 -11.68 9.36
C GLU A 159 -39.78 -11.06 10.74
N LYS A 160 -40.60 -10.05 11.08
CA LYS A 160 -40.56 -9.33 12.36
C LYS A 160 -40.12 -10.27 13.48
N ASN A 161 -39.11 -9.86 14.26
CA ASN A 161 -38.68 -10.58 15.46
C ASN A 161 -39.92 -11.15 16.15
N PRO A 162 -40.07 -12.48 16.22
CA PRO A 162 -41.24 -13.08 16.85
C PRO A 162 -41.39 -12.45 18.23
N GLU A 163 -42.59 -12.02 18.60
CA GLU A 163 -42.82 -11.33 19.89
C GLU A 163 -42.31 -12.15 21.09
N SER A 164 -42.22 -13.46 20.92
CA SER A 164 -41.67 -14.39 21.90
C SER A 164 -40.16 -14.28 22.15
N CYS A 165 -39.39 -13.63 21.26
CA CYS A 165 -37.93 -13.55 21.30
C CYS A 165 -37.44 -12.11 21.49
N ARG A 166 -36.53 -11.91 22.45
CA ARG A 166 -36.03 -10.56 22.80
C ARG A 166 -34.85 -10.10 21.96
N SER A 167 -34.13 -11.02 21.34
CA SER A 167 -32.90 -10.70 20.62
C SER A 167 -32.77 -11.58 19.37
N SER A 168 -32.14 -11.01 18.36
CA SER A 168 -31.86 -11.69 17.10
C SER A 168 -30.57 -11.18 16.48
N PHE A 169 -29.89 -12.06 15.76
CA PHE A 169 -28.70 -11.66 15.02
C PHE A 169 -28.53 -12.44 13.72
N THR A 170 -27.87 -11.82 12.75
CA THR A 170 -27.62 -12.43 11.44
C THR A 170 -26.23 -13.04 11.36
N VAL A 171 -26.16 -14.26 10.85
CA VAL A 171 -24.90 -14.94 10.49
C VAL A 171 -24.89 -15.32 9.02
N LYS A 172 -23.70 -15.59 8.49
CA LYS A 172 -23.50 -16.06 7.11
C LYS A 172 -23.20 -17.55 7.13
N VAL A 173 -23.92 -18.31 6.32
CA VAL A 173 -23.78 -19.77 6.21
C VAL A 173 -23.79 -20.17 4.73
N PRO A 174 -23.21 -21.32 4.34
CA PRO A 174 -23.32 -21.84 2.99
C PRO A 174 -24.79 -21.98 2.57
N THR A 175 -25.06 -21.82 1.28
CA THR A 175 -26.42 -22.01 0.73
C THR A 175 -26.95 -23.42 0.97
N SER A 176 -26.05 -24.41 1.08
CA SER A 176 -26.35 -25.80 1.43
C SER A 176 -26.72 -26.04 2.90
N PHE A 177 -26.57 -25.04 3.78
CA PHE A 177 -27.00 -25.17 5.17
C PHE A 177 -28.53 -25.29 5.23
N ASP A 178 -29.03 -26.40 5.75
CA ASP A 178 -30.47 -26.66 5.85
C ASP A 178 -31.07 -25.96 7.08
N THR A 179 -32.07 -25.12 6.84
CA THR A 179 -32.85 -24.42 7.88
C THR A 179 -34.27 -24.95 8.01
N LYS A 180 -34.64 -25.98 7.21
CA LYS A 180 -35.99 -26.55 7.16
C LYS A 180 -36.15 -27.75 8.09
N GLU A 181 -35.05 -28.35 8.54
CA GLU A 181 -35.10 -29.38 9.57
C GLU A 181 -35.66 -28.82 10.87
N LYS A 182 -36.56 -29.56 11.53
CA LYS A 182 -37.21 -29.11 12.77
C LYS A 182 -36.23 -28.96 13.93
N GLU A 183 -35.25 -29.86 14.00
CA GLU A 183 -34.20 -29.87 15.02
C GLU A 183 -32.93 -29.25 14.44
N LEU A 184 -32.44 -28.18 15.07
CA LEU A 184 -31.23 -27.50 14.62
C LEU A 184 -29.99 -28.26 15.08
N ASN A 185 -29.18 -28.70 14.12
CA ASN A 185 -27.87 -29.28 14.41
C ASN A 185 -26.86 -28.18 14.78
N VAL A 186 -26.76 -27.86 16.07
CA VAL A 186 -25.85 -26.82 16.59
C VAL A 186 -24.38 -27.15 16.33
N THR A 187 -23.98 -28.41 16.38
CA THR A 187 -22.61 -28.82 16.04
C THR A 187 -22.27 -28.48 14.59
N ASN A 188 -23.20 -28.70 13.67
CA ASN A 188 -23.04 -28.31 12.26
C ASN A 188 -23.00 -26.78 12.11
N LEU A 189 -23.87 -26.05 12.82
CA LEU A 189 -23.85 -24.59 12.84
C LEU A 189 -22.49 -24.05 13.33
N GLU A 190 -21.97 -24.54 14.46
CA GLU A 190 -20.66 -24.17 14.98
C GLU A 190 -19.54 -24.47 13.97
N SER A 191 -19.56 -25.66 13.35
CA SER A 191 -18.60 -26.05 12.32
C SER A 191 -18.61 -25.10 11.13
N VAL A 192 -19.80 -24.74 10.64
CA VAL A 192 -19.99 -23.79 9.54
C VAL A 192 -19.47 -22.40 9.90
N LEU A 193 -19.81 -21.87 11.07
CA LEU A 193 -19.38 -20.54 11.50
C LEU A 193 -17.86 -20.46 11.70
N ARG A 194 -17.24 -21.55 12.19
CA ARG A 194 -15.78 -21.67 12.32
C ARG A 194 -15.07 -21.71 10.96
N LYS A 195 -15.63 -22.38 9.96
CA LYS A 195 -15.13 -22.35 8.58
C LYS A 195 -15.24 -20.97 7.95
N GLY A 196 -16.17 -20.16 8.43
CA GLY A 196 -16.35 -18.77 7.99
C GLY A 196 -17.17 -18.66 6.71
N PHE A 197 -17.10 -17.47 6.11
CA PHE A 197 -17.78 -17.15 4.86
C PHE A 197 -16.86 -16.35 3.94
N GLU A 198 -17.10 -16.47 2.64
CA GLU A 198 -16.29 -15.80 1.63
C GLU A 198 -16.94 -14.47 1.21
N VAL A 199 -16.10 -13.45 1.07
CA VAL A 199 -16.46 -12.16 0.49
C VAL A 199 -15.48 -11.81 -0.63
N LYS A 200 -15.99 -11.12 -1.65
CA LYS A 200 -15.18 -10.48 -2.68
C LYS A 200 -15.03 -9.00 -2.35
N LEU A 201 -13.83 -8.47 -2.55
CA LEU A 201 -13.59 -7.04 -2.41
C LEU A 201 -14.14 -6.27 -3.61
N VAL A 202 -14.89 -5.22 -3.31
CA VAL A 202 -15.40 -4.26 -4.30
C VAL A 202 -14.46 -3.06 -4.27
N ILE A 203 -13.41 -3.11 -5.09
CA ILE A 203 -12.42 -2.02 -5.20
C ILE A 203 -12.28 -1.66 -6.66
N ASN A 204 -12.33 -0.36 -6.96
CA ASN A 204 -12.09 0.16 -8.29
C ASN A 204 -10.60 0.09 -8.63
N GLU A 205 -10.11 -1.12 -8.88
CA GLU A 205 -8.71 -1.36 -9.24
C GLU A 205 -8.32 -0.66 -10.54
N ASN A 206 -9.28 -0.35 -11.42
CA ASN A 206 -9.02 0.28 -12.71
C ASN A 206 -8.21 1.57 -12.56
N THR A 207 -8.48 2.38 -11.52
CA THR A 207 -7.73 3.63 -11.29
C THR A 207 -6.27 3.35 -10.95
N CYS A 208 -5.98 2.29 -10.19
CA CYS A 208 -4.59 1.94 -9.92
C CYS A 208 -3.92 1.22 -11.09
N GLN A 209 -4.62 0.29 -11.74
CA GLN A 209 -4.14 -0.43 -12.91
C GLN A 209 -3.81 0.52 -14.06
N GLU A 210 -4.62 1.57 -14.24
CA GLU A 210 -4.33 2.64 -15.19
C GLU A 210 -3.00 3.31 -14.86
N CYS A 211 -2.71 3.61 -13.59
CA CYS A 211 -1.39 4.15 -13.24
C CYS A 211 -0.24 3.17 -13.50
N LEU A 212 -0.40 1.90 -13.10
CA LEU A 212 0.61 0.87 -13.34
C LEU A 212 0.89 0.68 -14.83
N SER A 213 -0.12 0.89 -15.68
CA SER A 213 -0.02 0.76 -17.13
C SER A 213 0.46 2.02 -17.84
N THR A 214 0.22 3.22 -17.28
CA THR A 214 0.44 4.50 -18.00
C THR A 214 1.74 5.22 -17.65
N LEU A 215 2.62 4.65 -16.83
CA LEU A 215 3.80 5.38 -16.30
C LEU A 215 3.38 6.73 -15.70
N GLY A 216 2.21 6.72 -15.04
CA GLY A 216 1.49 7.91 -14.61
C GLY A 216 2.28 8.77 -13.64
N ARG A 217 1.78 9.99 -13.36
CA ARG A 217 2.40 10.86 -12.35
C ARG A 217 2.34 10.18 -10.98
N CYS A 218 3.49 9.69 -10.51
CA CYS A 218 3.63 9.17 -9.17
C CYS A 218 3.55 10.27 -8.12
N HIS A 219 2.95 9.91 -6.98
CA HIS A 219 2.98 10.69 -5.77
C HIS A 219 4.29 10.44 -5.00
N VAL A 220 4.88 11.53 -4.50
CA VAL A 220 6.05 11.53 -3.60
C VAL A 220 5.53 11.88 -2.20
N PHE A 221 5.72 10.98 -1.25
CA PHE A 221 5.41 11.06 0.17
C PHE A 221 6.30 12.13 0.82
N ASN A 222 5.68 13.05 1.56
CA ASN A 222 6.36 14.08 2.35
C ASN A 222 7.34 14.98 1.59
N GLU A 223 6.95 15.51 0.43
CA GLU A 223 7.61 16.71 -0.09
C GLU A 223 6.60 17.84 -0.30
N ASN A 224 6.83 18.95 0.42
CA ASN A 224 6.46 20.27 -0.08
C ASN A 224 7.28 20.50 -1.36
N LEU A 225 6.90 19.86 -2.47
CA LEU A 225 7.44 20.22 -3.77
C LEU A 225 7.18 21.72 -3.92
N THR A 226 8.25 22.50 -4.00
CA THR A 226 8.15 23.93 -4.30
C THR A 226 7.18 24.10 -5.47
N PRO A 227 6.14 24.95 -5.35
CA PRO A 227 5.14 25.13 -6.39
C PRO A 227 5.82 25.39 -7.74
N GLY A 228 5.71 24.45 -8.68
CA GLY A 228 6.29 24.58 -10.03
C GLY A 228 7.21 23.44 -10.49
N VAL A 229 7.70 22.58 -9.60
CA VAL A 229 8.51 21.42 -10.01
C VAL A 229 7.59 20.26 -10.40
N LYS A 230 7.54 19.92 -11.69
CA LYS A 230 6.87 18.72 -12.20
C LYS A 230 7.91 17.60 -12.31
N CYS A 231 7.90 16.71 -11.33
CA CYS A 231 8.71 15.51 -11.39
C CYS A 231 8.00 14.47 -12.27
N ARG A 232 8.69 13.98 -13.30
CA ARG A 232 8.27 12.79 -14.04
C ARG A 232 9.14 11.61 -13.63
N PRO A 233 8.54 10.47 -13.28
CA PRO A 233 9.32 9.26 -13.10
C PRO A 233 9.96 8.85 -14.43
N PRO A 234 11.12 8.16 -14.39
CA PRO A 234 11.67 7.47 -15.54
C PRO A 234 10.63 6.56 -16.19
N SER A 235 10.65 6.46 -17.52
CA SER A 235 9.74 5.63 -18.33
C SER A 235 9.76 4.13 -18.00
N ASP A 236 10.65 3.68 -17.11
CA ASP A 236 10.79 2.29 -16.69
C ASP A 236 10.50 2.09 -15.18
N SER A 237 9.97 3.11 -14.48
CA SER A 237 9.73 3.01 -13.05
C SER A 237 8.45 2.22 -12.78
N GLU A 238 8.60 1.02 -12.23
CA GLU A 238 7.48 0.27 -11.68
C GLU A 238 6.84 1.07 -10.52
N GLY A 239 5.52 1.25 -10.60
CA GLY A 239 4.73 1.91 -9.57
C GLY A 239 4.11 0.91 -8.60
N SER A 240 3.68 1.40 -7.44
CA SER A 240 2.91 0.65 -6.46
C SER A 240 1.64 1.39 -6.08
N CYS A 241 0.55 0.66 -5.91
CA CYS A 241 -0.73 1.22 -5.54
C CYS A 241 -0.77 1.66 -4.07
N GLY A 242 -1.50 2.75 -3.83
CA GLY A 242 -1.87 3.21 -2.51
C GLY A 242 -3.20 3.96 -2.49
N TYR A 243 -3.51 4.58 -1.37
CA TYR A 243 -4.78 5.25 -1.11
C TYR A 243 -4.58 6.46 -0.21
N ASN A 244 -5.04 7.61 -0.67
CA ASN A 244 -5.08 8.81 0.15
C ASN A 244 -6.32 8.78 1.04
N GLN A 245 -6.12 8.62 2.34
CA GLN A 245 -7.20 8.55 3.31
C GLN A 245 -7.96 9.89 3.46
N THR A 246 -7.31 11.02 3.15
CA THR A 246 -7.90 12.37 3.31
C THR A 246 -8.81 12.73 2.15
N SER A 247 -8.38 12.46 0.92
CA SER A 247 -9.16 12.74 -0.29
C SER A 247 -10.02 11.57 -0.75
N SER A 248 -9.90 10.40 -0.11
CA SER A 248 -10.57 9.16 -0.50
C SER A 248 -10.30 8.75 -1.95
N THR A 249 -9.07 8.96 -2.42
CA THR A 249 -8.65 8.69 -3.80
C THR A 249 -7.50 7.70 -3.87
N PHE A 250 -7.49 6.84 -4.88
CA PHE A 250 -6.35 5.99 -5.19
C PHE A 250 -5.12 6.82 -5.55
N LEU A 251 -3.96 6.37 -5.06
CA LEU A 251 -2.65 6.96 -5.33
C LEU A 251 -1.75 5.93 -5.98
N CYS A 252 -0.72 6.44 -6.63
CA CYS A 252 0.32 5.67 -7.26
C CYS A 252 1.66 6.17 -6.76
N TYR A 253 2.46 5.29 -6.18
CA TYR A 253 3.76 5.61 -5.62
C TYR A 253 4.85 5.02 -6.51
N CYS A 254 5.92 5.78 -6.73
CA CYS A 254 7.05 5.28 -7.50
C CYS A 254 8.01 4.49 -6.62
N LYS A 255 8.62 3.45 -7.20
CA LYS A 255 9.68 2.67 -6.56
C LYS A 255 10.88 3.53 -6.16
N ASP A 256 11.32 4.39 -7.08
CA ASP A 256 12.44 5.31 -6.87
C ASP A 256 11.96 6.78 -6.93
N PRO A 257 11.54 7.37 -5.80
CA PRO A 257 11.19 8.79 -5.78
C PRO A 257 12.41 9.69 -6.01
N TYR A 258 13.64 9.17 -5.96
CA TYR A 258 14.86 9.97 -6.14
C TYR A 258 15.44 9.92 -7.57
N SER A 259 14.91 9.05 -8.45
CA SER A 259 15.27 9.02 -9.88
C SER A 259 14.45 10.00 -10.74
N LEU A 260 13.84 11.00 -10.10
CA LEU A 260 12.97 11.97 -10.75
C LEU A 260 13.74 12.88 -11.72
N SER A 261 13.32 12.88 -12.99
CA SER A 261 13.75 13.89 -13.95
C SER A 261 13.00 15.21 -13.68
N CYS A 262 13.64 16.11 -12.93
CA CYS A 262 13.08 17.42 -12.62
C CYS A 262 13.36 18.39 -13.76
N SER A 263 12.35 18.74 -14.56
CA SER A 263 12.47 19.87 -15.49
C SER A 263 12.08 21.15 -14.77
N SER A 264 13.08 21.97 -14.41
CA SER A 264 12.82 23.32 -13.92
C SER A 264 12.13 24.11 -15.03
N GLY A 265 10.87 24.48 -14.79
CA GLY A 265 10.09 25.35 -15.66
C GLY A 265 10.57 26.79 -15.59
N SER A 266 11.83 27.06 -15.91
CA SER A 266 12.27 28.41 -16.26
C SER A 266 12.27 28.54 -17.78
N LYS A 267 11.22 29.14 -18.34
CA LYS A 267 11.36 29.82 -19.64
C LYS A 267 12.33 30.98 -19.45
N ILE A 268 13.63 30.70 -19.47
CA ILE A 268 14.61 31.71 -19.84
C ILE A 268 14.70 31.60 -21.35
N SER A 269 14.02 32.53 -22.02
CA SER A 269 14.27 32.81 -23.43
C SER A 269 15.73 33.25 -23.56
N PHE A 270 16.63 32.32 -23.84
CA PHE A 270 17.91 32.67 -24.41
C PHE A 270 17.62 33.19 -25.81
N ILE A 271 17.55 34.51 -25.92
CA ILE A 271 17.74 35.23 -27.18
C ILE A 271 19.09 34.75 -27.70
N GLY A 272 19.05 33.92 -28.74
CA GLY A 272 20.24 33.41 -29.40
C GLY A 272 21.02 34.58 -29.99
N SER A 273 22.21 34.85 -29.43
CA SER A 273 23.27 35.69 -30.05
C SER A 273 24.53 35.82 -29.16
N PHE A 274 24.83 34.90 -28.24
CA PHE A 274 26.02 35.08 -27.36
C PHE A 274 26.96 33.88 -27.22
N THR A 275 26.66 32.76 -27.89
CA THR A 275 27.49 31.54 -27.79
C THR A 275 28.66 31.50 -28.77
N ASP A 276 28.60 32.19 -29.92
CA ASP A 276 29.71 32.18 -30.90
C ASP A 276 30.85 33.15 -30.56
N THR A 277 30.53 34.26 -29.88
CA THR A 277 31.54 35.26 -29.49
C THR A 277 32.36 34.79 -28.29
N LEU A 278 31.74 34.10 -27.33
CA LEU A 278 32.45 33.56 -26.16
C LEU A 278 33.32 32.36 -26.51
N PHE A 279 32.88 31.48 -27.41
CA PHE A 279 33.68 30.33 -27.85
C PHE A 279 34.92 30.80 -28.64
N SER A 280 34.76 31.82 -29.49
CA SER A 280 35.88 32.43 -30.22
C SER A 280 36.85 33.17 -29.28
N PHE A 281 36.36 33.81 -28.22
CA PHE A 281 37.20 34.46 -27.21
C PHE A 281 37.95 33.45 -26.33
N MET A 282 37.34 32.31 -26.01
CA MET A 282 37.98 31.25 -25.23
C MET A 282 39.05 30.50 -26.04
N ILE A 283 38.87 30.35 -27.37
CA ILE A 283 39.89 29.79 -28.27
C ILE A 283 41.08 30.76 -28.44
N SER A 284 40.82 32.07 -28.54
CA SER A 284 41.91 33.05 -28.67
C SER A 284 42.73 33.18 -27.38
N VAL A 285 42.08 33.14 -26.21
CA VAL A 285 42.77 33.18 -24.90
C VAL A 285 43.55 31.89 -24.65
N SER A 286 43.07 30.72 -25.08
CA SER A 286 43.81 29.46 -24.96
C SER A 286 45.01 29.36 -25.92
N GLN A 287 44.93 29.93 -27.12
CA GLN A 287 46.10 30.07 -28.01
C GLN A 287 47.14 31.08 -27.50
N PHE A 288 46.69 32.16 -26.85
CA PHE A 288 47.57 33.15 -26.22
C PHE A 288 48.29 32.57 -24.98
N LEU A 289 47.60 31.76 -24.17
CA LEU A 289 48.16 31.09 -23.00
C LEU A 289 49.09 29.92 -23.37
N CYS A 290 48.83 29.18 -24.46
CA CYS A 290 49.75 28.17 -24.98
C CYS A 290 51.09 28.79 -25.46
N SER A 291 51.05 29.98 -26.06
CA SER A 291 52.25 30.67 -26.55
C SER A 291 53.15 31.21 -25.43
N PHE A 292 52.59 31.49 -24.24
CA PHE A 292 53.36 31.85 -23.05
C PHE A 292 53.96 30.64 -22.31
N SER A 293 53.36 29.45 -22.45
CA SER A 293 53.81 28.23 -21.77
C SER A 293 55.11 27.61 -22.33
N ALA A 294 55.49 27.95 -23.57
CA ALA A 294 56.71 27.44 -24.20
C ALA A 294 58.00 28.03 -23.60
N ASN A 295 57.95 29.19 -22.93
CA ASN A 295 59.12 29.81 -22.31
C ASN A 295 59.29 29.51 -20.80
N CYS A 296 58.35 28.79 -20.18
CA CYS A 296 58.46 28.36 -18.77
C CYS A 296 59.03 26.94 -18.60
N PHE A 297 59.12 26.15 -19.66
CA PHE A 297 59.53 24.74 -19.56
C PHE A 297 61.05 24.51 -19.49
N SER A 298 61.88 25.52 -19.72
CA SER A 298 63.34 25.40 -19.68
C SER A 298 63.98 25.67 -18.31
N PHE A 299 63.19 25.90 -17.25
CA PHE A 299 63.72 26.25 -15.93
C PHE A 299 63.56 25.18 -14.83
N PHE A 300 62.95 24.03 -15.13
CA PHE A 300 62.64 23.01 -14.10
C PHE A 300 63.30 21.64 -14.26
N PHE A 301 64.12 21.40 -15.29
CA PHE A 301 64.81 20.11 -15.45
C PHE A 301 66.32 20.25 -15.64
N ALA A 302 67.04 20.35 -14.52
CA ALA A 302 68.29 19.65 -14.17
C ALA A 302 68.98 20.38 -12.98
N PRO A 303 69.76 19.71 -12.08
CA PRO A 303 70.41 18.42 -12.33
C PRO A 303 70.53 17.43 -11.12
N PHE A 304 71.01 16.22 -11.47
CA PHE A 304 71.80 15.24 -10.70
C PHE A 304 71.26 14.61 -9.38
N TYR A 305 71.08 13.29 -9.41
CA TYR A 305 71.91 12.40 -8.57
C TYR A 305 72.44 11.20 -9.36
N ARG A 306 73.76 11.05 -9.27
CA ARG A 306 74.63 10.00 -9.81
C ARG A 306 74.71 8.82 -8.83
N TYR A 307 74.87 7.61 -9.39
CA TYR A 307 75.62 6.42 -8.93
C TYR A 307 75.18 5.55 -7.72
N ARG A 308 74.82 4.29 -8.05
CA ARG A 308 75.44 3.01 -7.62
C ARG A 308 74.82 1.94 -8.55
N ILE A 309 75.53 1.09 -9.31
CA ILE A 309 76.93 0.64 -9.41
C ILE A 309 77.33 0.74 -10.89
#